data_AF-A0AAW4V813-F1
#
_entry.id   AF-A0AAW4V813-F1
#
_cell.length_a   1.000
_cell.length_b   1.000
_cell.length_c   1.000
_cell.angle_alpha   90.00
_cell.angle_beta   90.00
_cell.angle_gamma   90.00
#
_symmetry.space_group_name_H-M   'P 1'
#
loop_
_entity.id
_entity.type
_entity.pdbx_description
1 polymer ?
#
loop_
_entity_poly.entity_id
_entity_poly.type
_entity_poly.pdbx_seq_one_letter_code
_entity_poly.pdbx_strand_id
1 'polypeptide(L)'
;MKSLLNIEEHPLEPFLPVNAKLLMLGSFPPQKKRWSMEFFYPNLQNDMWRIFGIIFFQNKDHFLNPDKKVFDKERIIDLLNKKGIALYDTASGTFIKYYKISQLIHTQSI
;
A
#
# COMPACT_ATOMS: atom_id res chain seq x y z
N MET A 1 -31.40 1.33 8.50
CA MET A 1 -30.79 0.21 7.76
C MET A 1 -29.29 0.47 7.65
N LYS A 2 -28.45 -0.29 8.37
CA LYS A 2 -27.00 -0.32 8.07
C LYS A 2 -26.84 -0.99 6.72
N SER A 3 -26.17 -0.35 5.76
CA SER A 3 -25.95 -0.94 4.44
C SER A 3 -25.28 -2.31 4.59
N LEU A 4 -25.77 -3.32 3.87
CA LEU A 4 -25.22 -4.68 3.83
C LEU A 4 -23.85 -4.75 3.12
N LEU A 5 -23.30 -3.61 2.73
CA LEU A 5 -22.05 -3.47 1.99
C LEU A 5 -21.22 -2.42 2.72
N ASN A 6 -20.24 -2.87 3.51
CA ASN A 6 -19.17 -2.00 3.98
C ASN A 6 -18.24 -1.73 2.78
N ILE A 7 -18.55 -0.68 2.03
CA ILE A 7 -17.68 -0.15 0.98
C ILE A 7 -16.55 0.58 1.69
N GLU A 8 -15.31 0.17 1.42
CA GLU A 8 -14.15 0.97 1.79
C GLU A 8 -13.77 1.85 0.59
N GLU A 9 -13.81 3.17 0.80
CA GLU A 9 -13.35 4.16 -0.18
C GLU A 9 -11.83 4.28 -0.15
N HIS A 10 -11.25 4.71 -1.27
CA HIS A 10 -9.82 4.90 -1.37
C HIS A 10 -9.31 5.96 -0.37
N PRO A 11 -8.43 5.59 0.58
CA PRO A 11 -8.08 6.45 1.71
C PRO A 11 -6.96 7.47 1.43
N LEU A 12 -6.30 7.40 0.27
CA LEU A 12 -5.20 8.30 -0.11
C LEU A 12 -5.57 9.11 -1.35
N GLU A 13 -5.14 10.37 -1.36
CA GLU A 13 -5.06 11.16 -2.58
C GLU A 13 -3.91 10.66 -3.47
N PRO A 14 -4.01 10.83 -4.80
CA PRO A 14 -2.89 10.57 -5.71
C PRO A 14 -1.64 11.36 -5.31
N PHE A 15 -0.48 10.70 -5.33
CA PHE A 15 0.80 11.38 -5.19
C PHE A 15 1.31 11.77 -6.58
N LEU A 16 1.30 13.07 -6.88
CA LEU A 16 1.59 13.62 -8.21
C LEU A 16 2.72 14.67 -8.17
N PRO A 17 3.99 14.28 -8.37
CA PRO A 17 5.07 15.24 -8.56
C PRO A 17 4.80 16.15 -9.77
N VAL A 18 5.16 17.44 -9.67
CA VAL A 18 5.00 18.41 -10.77
C VAL A 18 5.69 17.96 -12.07
N ASN A 19 6.79 17.24 -11.91
CA ASN A 19 7.61 16.66 -12.97
C ASN A 19 7.32 15.17 -13.21
N ALA A 20 6.12 14.68 -12.90
CA ALA A 20 5.76 13.28 -13.08
C ALA A 20 6.00 12.80 -14.52
N LYS A 21 6.72 11.69 -14.66
CA LYS A 21 7.07 11.01 -15.92
C LYS A 21 6.64 9.55 -15.91
N LEU A 22 6.51 8.96 -14.73
CA LEU A 22 6.10 7.58 -14.52
C LEU A 22 4.96 7.57 -13.49
N LEU A 23 3.87 6.86 -13.79
CA LEU A 23 2.80 6.59 -12.84
C LEU A 23 2.83 5.10 -12.49
N MET A 24 2.95 4.79 -11.21
CA MET A 24 2.77 3.43 -10.70
C MET A 24 1.38 3.29 -10.10
N LEU A 25 0.67 2.25 -10.50
CA LEU A 25 -0.68 1.95 -10.03
C LEU A 25 -0.67 0.67 -9.19
N GLY A 26 -1.00 0.80 -7.90
CA GLY A 26 -1.38 -0.33 -7.06
C GLY A 26 -2.79 -0.84 -7.38
N SER A 27 -3.22 -1.90 -6.72
CA SER A 27 -4.58 -2.43 -6.84
C SER A 27 -5.54 -1.66 -5.94
N PHE A 28 -5.37 -1.82 -4.62
CA PHE A 28 -6.06 -1.10 -3.55
C PHE A 28 -5.25 -1.22 -2.25
N PRO A 29 -5.15 -0.17 -1.42
CA PRO A 29 -4.37 -0.23 -0.20
C PRO A 29 -5.02 -1.15 0.84
N PRO A 30 -4.23 -1.71 1.78
CA PRO A 30 -4.80 -2.43 2.92
C PRO A 30 -5.64 -1.49 3.79
N GLN A 31 -6.46 -2.04 4.69
CA GLN A 31 -7.20 -1.23 5.66
C GLN A 31 -6.27 -0.30 6.45
N LYS A 32 -6.63 0.98 6.57
CA LYS A 32 -5.83 2.03 7.21
C LYS A 32 -5.30 1.66 8.60
N LYS A 33 -6.09 0.96 9.41
CA LYS A 33 -5.70 0.45 10.75
C LYS A 33 -4.47 -0.47 10.76
N ARG A 34 -4.07 -0.99 9.59
CA ARG A 34 -2.92 -1.88 9.43
C ARG A 34 -1.68 -1.16 8.91
N TRP A 35 -1.73 0.15 8.72
CA TRP A 35 -0.62 0.90 8.14
C TRP A 35 0.39 1.26 9.21
N SER A 36 1.67 0.96 8.97
CA SER A 36 2.77 1.50 9.77
C SER A 36 3.20 2.91 9.34
N MET A 37 2.72 3.40 8.21
CA MET A 37 3.07 4.70 7.62
C MET A 37 1.85 5.27 6.87
N GLU A 38 1.57 6.57 7.01
CA GLU A 38 0.50 7.26 6.26
C GLU A 38 0.97 7.62 4.83
N PHE A 39 1.25 6.60 4.02
CA PHE A 39 1.67 6.70 2.62
C PHE A 39 1.54 5.36 1.86
N PHE A 40 1.79 5.35 0.55
CA PHE A 40 1.73 4.15 -0.29
C PHE A 40 2.73 3.07 0.13
N TYR A 41 2.33 1.80 0.00
CA TYR A 41 3.08 0.60 0.41
C TYR A 41 3.65 0.70 1.83
N PRO A 42 2.81 0.89 2.86
CA PRO A 42 3.24 1.38 4.16
C PRO A 42 3.96 0.36 5.04
N ASN A 43 3.83 -0.93 4.73
CA ASN A 43 4.14 -2.03 5.64
C ASN A 43 5.40 -2.78 5.22
N LEU A 44 6.23 -3.18 6.19
CA LEU A 44 7.50 -3.87 5.94
C LEU A 44 7.37 -5.22 5.24
N GLN A 45 6.19 -5.84 5.23
CA GLN A 45 5.94 -7.06 4.44
C GLN A 45 5.88 -6.78 2.93
N ASN A 46 5.67 -5.53 2.54
CA ASN A 46 5.71 -5.11 1.15
C ASN A 46 7.15 -4.66 0.81
N ASP A 47 7.77 -5.34 -0.15
CA ASP A 47 9.17 -5.10 -0.52
C ASP A 47 9.39 -3.91 -1.47
N MET A 48 8.34 -3.17 -1.85
CA MET A 48 8.44 -2.07 -2.82
C MET A 48 9.60 -1.11 -2.46
N TRP A 49 9.59 -0.57 -1.23
CA TRP A 49 10.62 0.39 -0.82
C TRP A 49 12.01 -0.23 -0.68
N ARG A 50 12.12 -1.54 -0.41
CA ARG A 50 13.42 -2.23 -0.44
C ARG A 50 13.96 -2.37 -1.86
N ILE A 51 13.09 -2.71 -2.81
CA ILE A 51 13.44 -2.78 -4.24
C ILE A 51 13.93 -1.42 -4.73
N PHE A 52 13.24 -0.33 -4.37
CA PHE A 52 13.69 1.02 -4.68
C PHE A 52 15.04 1.36 -4.03
N GLY A 53 15.24 0.96 -2.78
CA GLY A 53 16.53 1.09 -2.10
C GLY A 53 17.66 0.39 -2.85
N ILE A 54 17.43 -0.81 -3.36
CA ILE A 54 18.40 -1.56 -4.17
C ILE A 54 18.66 -0.86 -5.50
N ILE A 55 17.61 -0.51 -6.26
CA ILE A 55 17.74 0.06 -7.61
C ILE A 55 18.48 1.41 -7.58
N PHE A 56 18.13 2.30 -6.65
CA PHE A 56 18.63 3.67 -6.66
C PHE A 56 19.86 3.89 -5.76
N PHE A 57 20.09 3.03 -4.76
CA PHE A 57 21.12 3.23 -3.75
C PHE A 57 21.97 1.98 -3.45
N GLN A 58 21.71 0.85 -4.12
CA GLN A 58 22.35 -0.44 -3.83
C GLN A 58 22.22 -0.86 -2.35
N ASN A 59 21.17 -0.38 -1.68
CA ASN A 59 20.94 -0.63 -0.25
C ASN A 59 19.45 -0.86 0.01
N LYS A 60 19.10 -2.11 0.31
CA LYS A 60 17.72 -2.52 0.63
C LYS A 60 17.12 -1.83 1.87
N ASP A 61 17.98 -1.36 2.78
CA ASP A 61 17.57 -0.72 4.04
C ASP A 61 17.57 0.82 3.94
N HIS A 62 17.84 1.40 2.76
CA HIS A 62 18.00 2.86 2.58
C HIS A 62 16.80 3.67 3.11
N PHE A 63 15.59 3.15 2.88
CA PHE A 63 14.33 3.78 3.29
C PHE A 63 13.81 3.29 4.64
N LEU A 64 14.56 2.49 5.39
CA LEU A 64 14.15 2.15 6.74
C LEU A 64 14.52 3.27 7.70
N ASN A 65 13.66 3.51 8.69
CA ASN A 65 14.02 4.34 9.83
C ASN A 65 15.21 3.71 10.60
N PRO A 66 15.89 4.46 11.49
CA PRO A 66 17.04 3.94 12.23
C PRO A 66 16.77 2.63 12.99
N ASP A 67 15.57 2.47 13.56
CA ASP A 67 15.15 1.27 14.29
C ASP A 67 14.73 0.09 13.39
N LYS A 68 14.69 0.31 12.06
CA LYS A 68 14.26 -0.66 11.03
C LYS A 68 12.87 -1.26 11.23
N LYS A 69 11.98 -0.53 11.91
CA LYS A 69 10.61 -0.95 12.22
C LYS A 69 9.57 -0.37 11.26
N VAL A 70 9.88 0.74 10.61
CA VAL A 70 8.98 1.44 9.69
C VAL A 70 9.81 2.04 8.55
N PHE A 71 9.19 2.28 7.39
CA PHE A 71 9.81 3.06 6.33
C PHE A 71 9.82 4.56 6.66
N ASP A 72 10.83 5.27 6.16
CA ASP A 72 10.99 6.71 6.24
C ASP A 72 10.25 7.37 5.06
N LYS A 73 9.05 7.89 5.36
CA LYS A 73 8.16 8.54 4.39
C LYS A 73 8.83 9.70 3.66
N GLU A 74 9.57 10.54 4.38
CA GLU A 74 10.11 11.78 3.81
C GLU A 74 11.20 11.46 2.79
N ARG A 75 12.09 10.50 3.10
CA ARG A 75 13.09 10.03 2.13
C ARG A 75 12.46 9.46 0.87
N ILE A 76 11.34 8.73 1.03
CA ILE A 76 10.59 8.18 -0.09
C ILE A 76 10.05 9.33 -0.97
N ILE A 77 9.35 10.29 -0.37
CA ILE A 77 8.77 11.44 -1.08
C ILE A 77 9.86 12.21 -1.84
N ASP A 78 11.01 12.44 -1.21
CA ASP A 78 12.15 13.11 -1.83
C ASP A 78 12.65 12.38 -3.08
N LEU A 79 12.81 11.05 -3.01
CA LEU A 79 13.20 10.26 -4.18
C LEU A 79 12.16 10.38 -5.29
N LEU A 80 10.88 10.19 -4.97
CA LEU A 80 9.81 10.16 -5.96
C LEU A 80 9.66 11.52 -6.66
N ASN A 81 9.75 12.62 -5.92
CA ASN A 81 9.77 13.98 -6.48
C ASN A 81 10.99 14.16 -7.41
N LYS A 82 12.19 13.78 -6.95
CA LYS A 82 13.41 13.91 -7.74
C LYS A 82 13.37 13.10 -9.03
N LYS A 83 12.74 11.92 -9.01
CA LYS A 83 12.64 11.03 -10.16
C LYS A 83 11.39 11.26 -11.03
N GLY A 84 10.41 12.02 -10.54
CA GLY A 84 9.13 12.22 -11.23
C GLY A 84 8.30 10.94 -11.27
N ILE A 85 8.20 10.24 -10.13
CA ILE A 85 7.40 9.01 -10.01
C ILE A 85 6.13 9.32 -9.23
N ALA A 86 4.99 9.28 -9.91
CA ALA A 86 3.67 9.40 -9.33
C ALA A 86 3.16 8.03 -8.84
N LEU A 87 2.32 8.06 -7.81
CA LEU A 87 1.69 6.86 -7.24
C LEU A 87 0.19 7.06 -7.12
N TYR A 88 -0.57 6.03 -7.48
CA TYR A 88 -1.97 5.90 -7.10
C TYR A 88 -2.38 4.43 -7.08
N ASP A 89 -3.67 4.15 -6.86
CA ASP A 89 -4.24 2.82 -6.96
C ASP A 89 -5.31 2.78 -8.05
N THR A 90 -5.53 1.60 -8.60
CA THR A 90 -6.44 1.38 -9.74
C THR A 90 -7.90 1.39 -9.30
N ALA A 91 -8.20 0.86 -8.10
CA ALA A 91 -9.56 0.83 -7.58
C ALA A 91 -9.86 2.04 -6.70
N SER A 92 -11.00 2.68 -6.94
CA SER A 92 -11.50 3.81 -6.11
C SER A 92 -12.30 3.35 -4.88
N GLY A 93 -12.69 2.07 -4.84
CA GLY A 93 -13.36 1.47 -3.68
C GLY A 93 -13.41 -0.05 -3.76
N THR A 94 -13.49 -0.72 -2.61
CA THR A 94 -13.57 -2.18 -2.53
C THR A 94 -14.66 -2.67 -1.58
N PHE A 95 -15.20 -3.86 -1.87
CA PHE A 95 -16.13 -4.57 -0.99
C PHE A 95 -15.37 -5.61 -0.18
N ILE A 96 -15.41 -5.50 1.14
CA ILE A 96 -14.79 -6.50 2.01
C ILE A 96 -15.82 -7.56 2.37
N LYS A 97 -15.66 -8.75 1.81
CA LYS A 97 -16.43 -9.94 2.22
C LYS A 97 -15.66 -10.72 3.28
N TYR A 98 -16.19 -10.77 4.50
CA TYR A 98 -15.72 -11.68 5.53
C TYR A 98 -16.39 -13.04 5.35
N TYR A 99 -15.66 -14.01 4.81
CA TYR A 99 -16.11 -15.40 4.82
C TYR A 99 -15.72 -16.03 6.15
N LYS A 100 -16.72 -16.43 6.94
CA LYS A 100 -16.50 -17.21 8.16
C LYS A 100 -16.16 -18.63 7.72
N ILE A 101 -14.93 -19.08 7.97
CA ILE A 101 -14.42 -20.40 7.58
C ILE A 101 -15.32 -21.55 8.10
N SER A 102 -16.11 -21.31 9.14
CA SER A 102 -17.07 -22.28 9.69
C SER A 102 -18.21 -22.71 8.75
N GLN A 103 -18.45 -22.03 7.62
CA GLN A 103 -19.49 -22.41 6.66
C GLN A 103 -18.99 -23.31 5.52
N LEU A 104 -17.69 -23.59 5.42
CA LEU A 104 -17.10 -24.42 4.36
C LEU A 104 -16.91 -25.89 4.74
N ILE A 105 -17.14 -26.26 6.00
CA ILE A 105 -16.92 -27.63 6.52
C ILE A 105 -18.20 -28.49 6.60
N HIS A 106 -19.36 -28.00 6.15
CA HIS A 106 -20.63 -28.74 6.26
C HIS A 106 -21.12 -29.43 4.99
N THR A 107 -20.30 -29.57 3.95
CA THR A 107 -20.73 -30.17 2.66
C THR A 107 -19.91 -31.38 2.20
N GLN A 108 -19.23 -32.09 3.11
CA GLN A 108 -18.72 -33.43 2.82
C GLN A 108 -18.93 -34.38 4.01
N SER A 109 -20.15 -34.92 4.10
CA SER A 109 -20.42 -36.19 4.76
C SER A 109 -21.64 -36.78 4.05
N ILE A 110 -21.38 -37.55 2.99
CA ILE A 110 -22.26 -38.58 2.44
C ILE A 110 -21.51 -39.88 2.63
#